data_AF-E8ZJZ1-F1
#
_entry.id   AF-E8ZJZ1-F1
#
_cell.length_a   1.000
_cell.length_b   1.000
_cell.length_c   1.000
_cell.angle_alpha   90.00
_cell.angle_beta   90.00
_cell.angle_gamma   90.00
#
_symmetry.space_group_name_H-M   'P 1'
#
loop_
_entity.id
_entity.type
_entity.pdbx_description
1 polymer ?
#
loop_
_entity_poly.entity_id
_entity_poly.type
_entity_poly.pdbx_seq_one_letter_code
_entity_poly.pdbx_strand_id
1 'polypeptide(L)' 'MIKDLRGYDTQEIKNMVIKLKAKLLENRFKLVQGELTNTAIFKETRRTIAQLLTILRERNEKLTAEDWQHYKEISDKKE' A
#
# COMPACT_ATOMS: atom_id res chain seq x y z
N MET A 1 -3.89 13.98 9.05
CA MET A 1 -2.94 13.10 8.34
C MET A 1 -3.32 12.91 6.85
N ILE A 2 -3.41 14.00 6.08
CA ILE A 2 -3.54 13.96 4.60
C ILE A 2 -2.43 14.79 3.94
N LYS A 3 -1.86 15.77 4.67
CA LYS A 3 -0.87 16.70 4.16
C LYS A 3 0.46 16.04 3.77
N ASP A 4 0.83 14.94 4.42
CA ASP A 4 2.17 14.36 4.21
C ASP A 4 2.25 13.45 2.98
N LEU A 5 1.12 12.81 2.58
CA LEU A 5 1.11 11.83 1.48
C LEU A 5 1.37 12.46 0.10
N ARG A 6 1.13 13.76 -0.05
CA ARG A 6 1.37 14.49 -1.32
C ARG A 6 2.83 14.87 -1.53
N GLY A 7 3.64 14.87 -0.48
CA GLY A 7 5.06 15.22 -0.55
C GLY A 7 5.96 14.09 -1.03
N TYR A 8 5.45 12.86 -1.08
CA TYR A 8 6.22 11.69 -1.53
C TYR A 8 6.34 11.63 -3.05
N ASP A 9 7.43 11.03 -3.50
CA ASP A 9 7.66 10.75 -4.90
C ASP A 9 6.63 9.73 -5.43
N THR A 10 6.34 9.81 -6.73
CA THR A 10 5.37 8.93 -7.38
C THR A 10 5.77 7.46 -7.23
N GLN A 11 7.06 7.12 -7.30
CA GLN A 11 7.54 5.75 -7.11
C GLN A 11 7.35 5.27 -5.68
N GLU A 12 7.60 6.12 -4.69
CA GLU A 12 7.38 5.80 -3.28
C GLU A 12 5.89 5.55 -2.98
N ILE A 13 5.00 6.33 -3.58
CA ILE A 13 3.54 6.14 -3.47
C ILE A 13 3.13 4.78 -4.05
N LYS A 14 3.65 4.42 -5.23
CA LYS A 14 3.39 3.11 -5.86
C LYS A 14 3.89 1.96 -4.97
N ASN A 15 5.09 2.08 -4.42
CA ASN A 15 5.68 1.12 -3.49
C ASN A 15 4.84 0.98 -2.20
N MET A 16 4.36 2.09 -1.63
CA MET A 16 3.47 2.08 -0.47
C MET A 16 2.14 1.38 -0.77
N VAL A 17 1.55 1.58 -1.95
CA VAL A 17 0.32 0.89 -2.35
C VAL A 17 0.53 -0.63 -2.39
N ILE A 18 1.63 -1.10 -2.99
CA ILE A 18 1.94 -2.53 -3.08
C ILE A 18 2.14 -3.10 -1.67
N LYS A 19 2.94 -2.44 -0.83
CA LYS A 19 3.17 -2.83 0.57
C LYS A 19 1.87 -2.92 1.37
N LEU A 20 1.00 -1.93 1.26
CA LEU A 20 -0.28 -1.91 1.99
C LEU A 20 -1.23 -3.01 1.50
N LYS A 21 -1.22 -3.36 0.21
CA LYS A 21 -1.98 -4.51 -0.32
C LYS A 21 -1.46 -5.84 0.23
N ALA A 22 -0.13 -6.02 0.31
CA ALA A 22 0.47 -7.21 0.91
C ALA A 22 0.10 -7.32 2.40
N LYS A 23 0.24 -6.22 3.16
CA LYS A 23 -0.17 -6.16 4.57
C LYS A 23 -1.66 -6.42 4.77
N LEU A 24 -2.51 -5.96 3.85
CA LEU A 24 -3.96 -6.24 3.89
C LEU A 24 -4.23 -7.74 3.75
N LEU A 25 -3.50 -8.44 2.88
CA LEU A 25 -3.61 -9.88 2.71
C LEU A 25 -3.13 -10.63 3.97
N GLU A 26 -1.99 -10.25 4.52
CA GLU A 26 -1.47 -10.79 5.77
C GLU A 26 -2.47 -10.62 6.93
N ASN A 27 -3.05 -9.42 7.08
CA ASN A 27 -4.08 -9.16 8.08
C ASN A 27 -5.34 -10.01 7.84
N ARG A 28 -5.72 -10.29 6.59
CA ARG A 28 -6.85 -11.19 6.29
C ARG A 28 -6.53 -12.62 6.73
N PHE A 29 -5.31 -13.10 6.55
CA PHE A 29 -4.90 -14.41 7.06
C PHE A 29 -4.95 -14.47 8.60
N LYS A 30 -4.43 -13.44 9.28
CA LYS A 30 -4.49 -13.31 10.75
C LYS A 30 -5.92 -13.25 11.27
N LEU A 31 -6.82 -12.57 10.55
CA LEU A 31 -8.24 -12.53 10.88
C LEU A 31 -8.90 -13.92 10.76
N VAL A 32 -8.57 -14.67 9.71
CA VAL A 32 -9.08 -16.04 9.51
C VAL A 32 -8.54 -16.99 10.58
N GLN A 33 -7.29 -16.81 11.01
CA GLN A 33 -6.68 -17.56 12.12
C GLN A 33 -7.28 -17.18 13.50
N GLY A 34 -8.03 -16.08 13.59
CA GLY A 34 -8.64 -15.62 14.83
C GLY A 34 -7.70 -14.83 15.75
N GLU A 35 -6.48 -14.52 15.32
CA GLU A 35 -5.49 -13.77 16.10
C GLU A 35 -5.74 -12.25 16.09
N LEU A 36 -6.58 -11.76 15.18
CA LEU A 36 -6.83 -10.33 14.99
C LEU A 36 -8.23 -9.92 15.46
N THR A 37 -8.29 -9.21 16.58
CA THR A 37 -9.55 -8.70 17.16
C THR A 37 -9.93 -7.31 16.62
N ASN A 38 -8.93 -6.48 16.26
CA ASN A 38 -9.17 -5.12 15.81
C ASN A 38 -9.42 -5.03 14.29
N THR A 39 -10.69 -5.08 13.90
CA THR A 39 -11.11 -4.98 12.50
C THR A 39 -11.10 -3.55 11.95
N ALA A 40 -10.97 -2.52 12.80
CA ALA A 40 -10.91 -1.12 12.36
C ALA A 40 -9.69 -0.86 11.45
N ILE A 41 -8.59 -1.59 11.69
CA ILE A 41 -7.35 -1.54 10.90
C ILE A 41 -7.61 -1.84 9.42
N PHE A 42 -8.56 -2.73 9.08
CA PHE A 42 -8.92 -2.99 7.67
C PHE A 42 -9.59 -1.79 7.01
N LYS A 43 -10.41 -1.05 7.76
CA LYS A 43 -11.09 0.14 7.24
C LYS A 43 -10.07 1.25 6.99
N GLU A 44 -9.16 1.48 7.93
CA GLU A 44 -8.09 2.47 7.79
C GLU A 44 -7.14 2.11 6.63
N THR A 45 -6.66 0.87 6.59
CA THR A 45 -5.76 0.39 5.51
C THR A 45 -6.40 0.56 4.14
N ARG A 46 -7.68 0.19 3.97
CA ARG A 46 -8.41 0.40 2.72
C ARG A 46 -8.55 1.88 2.36
N ARG A 47 -8.82 2.73 3.36
CA ARG A 47 -8.93 4.18 3.17
C ARG A 47 -7.61 4.79 2.71
N THR A 48 -6.49 4.39 3.32
CA THR A 48 -5.14 4.83 2.93
C THR A 48 -4.81 4.40 1.50
N ILE A 49 -5.09 3.14 1.13
CA ILE A 49 -4.91 2.65 -0.25
C ILE A 49 -5.73 3.51 -1.23
N ALA A 50 -6.99 3.78 -0.92
CA ALA A 50 -7.84 4.60 -1.78
C ALA A 50 -7.27 6.02 -1.97
N GLN A 51 -6.80 6.66 -0.89
CA GLN A 51 -6.18 7.99 -0.97
C GLN A 51 -4.92 8.00 -1.82
N LEU A 52 -4.03 7.00 -1.67
CA LEU A 52 -2.82 6.89 -2.49
C LEU A 52 -3.16 6.68 -3.98
N LEU A 53 -4.15 5.84 -4.27
CA LEU A 53 -4.62 5.64 -5.65
C LEU A 53 -5.25 6.90 -6.24
N THR A 54 -5.97 7.69 -5.44
CA THR A 54 -6.48 9.00 -5.87
C THR A 54 -5.33 9.95 -6.23
N ILE A 55 -4.27 10.03 -5.42
CA ILE A 55 -3.11 10.87 -5.72
C ILE A 55 -2.41 10.40 -7.01
N LEU A 56 -2.23 9.10 -7.20
CA LEU A 56 -1.67 8.56 -8.45
C LEU A 56 -2.54 8.94 -9.66
N ARG A 57 -3.87 8.88 -9.51
CA ARG A 57 -4.81 9.29 -10.55
C ARG A 57 -4.74 10.79 -10.83
N GLU A 58 -4.61 11.64 -9.82
CA GLU A 58 -4.39 13.09 -9.96
C GLU A 58 -3.10 13.38 -10.75
N ARG A 59 -2.06 12.55 -10.57
CA ARG A 59 -0.78 12.63 -11.30
C ARG A 59 -0.80 11.95 -12.68
N ASN A 60 -1.95 11.42 -13.13
CA ASN A 60 -2.09 10.61 -14.36
C ASN A 60 -1.19 9.37 -14.44
N GLU A 61 -0.73 8.90 -13.29
CA GLU A 61 0.15 7.75 -13.17
C GLU A 61 -0.66 6.47 -12.94
N LYS A 62 -0.26 5.40 -13.62
CA LYS A 62 -0.87 4.07 -13.46
C LYS A 62 0.12 3.14 -12.79
N LEU A 63 -0.41 2.22 -11.99
CA LEU A 63 0.37 1.11 -11.48
C LEU A 63 0.58 0.11 -12.62
N THR A 64 1.81 -0.06 -13.08
CA THR A 64 2.20 -0.99 -14.14
C THR A 64 2.85 -2.25 -13.55
N ALA A 65 3.08 -3.26 -14.39
CA ALA A 65 3.76 -4.49 -13.97
C ALA A 65 5.23 -4.24 -13.57
N GLU A 66 5.86 -3.22 -14.13
CA GLU A 66 7.23 -2.80 -13.83
C GLU A 66 7.36 -2.30 -12.37
N ASP A 67 6.34 -1.63 -11.84
CA ASP A 67 6.31 -1.15 -10.46
C ASP A 67 6.38 -2.32 -9.44
N TRP A 68 5.88 -3.51 -9.81
CA TRP A 68 5.99 -4.71 -8.98
C TRP A 68 7.40 -5.29 -8.97
N GLN A 69 8.09 -5.25 -10.11
CA GLN A 69 9.50 -5.65 -10.19
C GLN A 69 10.36 -4.71 -9.37
N HIS A 70 10.11 -3.40 -9.49
CA HIS A 70 10.80 -2.38 -8.69
C HIS A 70 10.58 -2.57 -7.18
N TYR A 71 9.34 -2.83 -6.76
CA TYR A 71 9.05 -3.15 -5.36
C TYR A 71 9.81 -4.40 -4.88
N LYS A 72 9.85 -5.45 -5.71
CA LYS A 72 10.55 -6.70 -5.41
C LYS A 72 12.06 -6.48 -5.28
N GLU A 73 12.67 -5.76 -6.22
CA GLU A 73 14.09 -5.42 -6.15
C GLU A 73 14.44 -4.61 -4.90
N ILE A 74 13.55 -3.72 -4.44
CA ILE A 74 13.74 -2.95 -3.20
C ILE A 74 13.56 -3.82 -1.96
N SER A 75 12.59 -4.76 -1.96
CA SER A 75 12.43 -5.67 -0.81
C SER A 75 13.60 -6.61 -0.69
N ASP A 76 14.08 -7.14 -1.82
CA ASP A 76 15.16 -8.13 -1.88
C ASP A 76 16.52 -7.49 -1.59
N LYS A 77 16.69 -6.17 -1.84
CA LYS A 77 17.88 -5.38 -1.42
C LYS A 77 17.86 -4.96 0.04
N LYS A 78 16.74 -5.13 0.75
CA LYS A 78 16.58 -4.75 2.16
C LYS A 78 16.77 -5.92 3.14
N GLU A 79 16.95 -7.14 2.63
CA GLU A 79 17.44 -8.32 3.35
C GLU A 79 18.97 -8.43 3.21
#